data_AF-A0A7Y8ID95-F1
#
_entry.id   AF-A0A7Y8ID95-F1
#
_cell.length_a   1.000
_cell.length_b   1.000
_cell.length_c   1.000
_cell.angle_alpha   90.00
_cell.angle_beta   90.00
_cell.angle_gamma   90.00
#
_symmetry.space_group_name_H-M   'P 1'
#
loop_
_entity.id
_entity.type
_entity.pdbx_description
1 polymer ?
#
loop_
_entity_poly.entity_id
_entity_poly.type
_entity_poly.pdbx_seq_one_letter_code
_entity_poly.pdbx_strand_id
1 'polypeptide(L)'
;MNKERFEWVMSGLNRYVLTKAEDQFVKTALEDFGKRHALTEHQEERLESLYKEKSRLIPNKNLSPLKENSPKRANPRRPPWKSRFDL
;
A
#
# COMPACT_ATOMS: atom_id res chain seq x y z
N MET A 1 -13.52 6.83 -12.66
CA MET A 1 -13.11 5.81 -11.67
C MET A 1 -14.25 4.81 -11.47
N ASN A 2 -13.96 3.51 -11.39
CA ASN A 2 -15.00 2.49 -11.14
C ASN A 2 -15.32 2.38 -9.64
N LYS A 3 -16.55 1.96 -9.29
CA LYS A 3 -17.00 1.76 -7.90
C LYS A 3 -16.02 0.94 -7.06
N GLU A 4 -15.56 -0.19 -7.58
CA GLU A 4 -14.60 -1.07 -6.88
C GLU A 4 -13.29 -0.35 -6.57
N ARG A 5 -12.80 0.45 -7.51
CA ARG A 5 -11.58 1.25 -7.33
C ARG A 5 -11.82 2.31 -6.26
N PHE A 6 -12.98 2.96 -6.25
CA PHE A 6 -13.36 3.95 -5.24
C PHE A 6 -13.37 3.33 -3.84
N GLU A 7 -14.06 2.19 -3.66
CA GLU A 7 -14.11 1.47 -2.38
C GLU A 7 -12.72 0.99 -1.92
N TRP A 8 -11.86 0.57 -2.86
CA TRP A 8 -10.49 0.19 -2.56
C TRP A 8 -9.66 1.39 -2.08
N VAL A 9 -9.74 2.54 -2.75
CA VAL A 9 -9.05 3.77 -2.33
C VAL A 9 -9.55 4.24 -0.97
N MET A 10 -10.86 4.22 -0.74
CA MET A 10 -11.47 4.56 0.54
C MET A 10 -10.96 3.68 1.69
N SER A 11 -10.94 2.36 1.46
CA SER A 11 -10.41 1.39 2.42
C SER A 11 -8.91 1.57 2.68
N GLY A 12 -8.17 2.02 1.66
CA GLY A 12 -6.76 2.39 1.77
C GLY A 12 -6.56 3.64 2.62
N LEU A 13 -7.31 4.71 2.31
CA LEU A 13 -7.24 6.00 3.00
C LEU A 13 -7.59 5.90 4.49
N ASN A 14 -8.49 4.99 4.87
CA ASN A 14 -8.84 4.74 6.27
C ASN A 14 -7.65 4.25 7.13
N ARG A 15 -6.57 3.74 6.50
CA ARG A 15 -5.35 3.32 7.21
C ARG A 15 -4.43 4.49 7.54
N TYR A 16 -4.65 5.65 6.92
CA TYR A 16 -3.80 6.83 7.07
C TYR A 16 -4.50 7.88 7.94
N VAL A 17 -3.71 8.70 8.64
CA VAL A 17 -4.25 9.84 9.36
C VAL A 17 -4.56 10.95 8.36
N LEU A 18 -5.85 11.15 8.12
CA LEU A 18 -6.37 12.24 7.31
C LEU A 18 -6.48 13.52 8.17
N THR A 19 -6.16 14.65 7.57
CA THR A 19 -6.43 15.97 8.15
C THR A 19 -7.94 16.25 8.10
N LYS A 20 -8.42 17.21 8.90
CA LYS A 20 -9.85 17.59 8.90
C LYS A 20 -10.39 17.95 7.51
N ALA A 21 -9.58 18.64 6.69
CA ALA A 21 -9.97 19.02 5.34
C ALA A 21 -10.09 17.81 4.40
N GLU A 22 -9.17 16.86 4.53
CA GLU A 22 -9.19 15.61 3.75
C GLU A 22 -10.34 14.71 4.17
N ASP A 23 -10.60 14.56 5.47
CA ASP A 23 -11.73 13.78 5.99
C ASP A 23 -13.08 14.36 5.52
N GLN A 24 -13.22 15.70 5.55
CA GLN A 24 -14.40 16.37 5.03
C GLN A 24 -14.57 16.13 3.52
N PHE A 25 -13.48 16.24 2.76
CA PHE A 25 -13.49 15.98 1.31
C PHE A 25 -13.92 14.54 0.99
N VAL A 26 -13.36 13.57 1.72
CA VAL A 26 -13.67 12.15 1.58
C VAL A 26 -15.15 11.87 1.89
N LYS A 27 -15.70 12.48 2.95
CA LYS A 27 -17.14 12.39 3.26
C LYS A 27 -18.01 12.97 2.16
N THR A 28 -17.66 14.15 1.63
CA THR A 28 -18.39 14.74 0.51
C THR A 28 -18.33 13.85 -0.74
N ALA A 29 -17.16 13.29 -1.04
CA ALA A 29 -17.00 12.38 -2.19
C ALA A 29 -17.84 11.10 -2.01
N LEU A 30 -17.91 10.53 -0.81
CA LEU A 30 -18.78 9.40 -0.48
C LEU A 30 -20.26 9.72 -0.68
N GLU A 31 -20.68 10.90 -0.23
CA GLU A 31 -22.07 11.35 -0.35
C GLU A 31 -22.46 11.62 -1.81
N ASP A 32 -21.60 12.29 -2.58
CA ASP A 32 -21.78 12.52 -4.00
C ASP A 32 -21.82 11.21 -4.78
N PHE A 33 -20.91 10.27 -4.47
CA PHE A 33 -20.89 8.96 -5.09
C PHE A 33 -22.16 8.15 -4.73
N GLY A 34 -22.67 8.27 -3.50
CA GLY A 34 -23.93 7.63 -3.10
C GLY A 34 -25.15 8.17 -3.85
N LYS A 35 -25.15 9.48 -4.19
CA LYS A 35 -26.27 10.13 -4.90
C LYS A 35 -26.20 9.95 -6.41
N ARG A 36 -25.00 10.03 -6.99
CA ARG A 36 -24.79 10.09 -8.45
C ARG A 36 -24.21 8.81 -9.03
N HIS A 37 -23.80 7.86 -8.17
CA HIS A 37 -23.04 6.66 -8.54
C HIS A 37 -21.75 6.94 -9.33
N ALA A 38 -21.28 8.19 -9.32
CA ALA A 38 -20.12 8.67 -10.05
C ALA A 38 -19.52 9.88 -9.34
N LEU A 39 -18.20 9.99 -9.38
CA LEU A 39 -17.46 11.18 -8.96
C LEU A 39 -17.24 12.10 -10.16
N THR A 40 -17.02 13.38 -9.88
CA THR A 40 -16.48 14.30 -10.88
C THR A 40 -15.01 14.00 -11.14
N GLU A 41 -14.52 14.27 -12.35
CA GLU A 41 -13.12 14.04 -12.74
C GLU A 41 -12.13 14.71 -11.76
N HIS A 42 -12.45 15.93 -11.32
CA HIS A 42 -11.67 16.66 -10.32
C HIS A 42 -11.69 15.99 -8.92
N GLN A 43 -12.80 15.37 -8.52
CA GLN A 43 -12.85 14.59 -7.28
C GLN A 43 -12.00 13.32 -7.38
N GLU A 44 -12.03 12.65 -8.54
CA GLU A 44 -11.23 11.46 -8.80
C GLU A 44 -9.73 11.76 -8.77
N GLU A 45 -9.29 12.76 -9.52
CA GLU A 45 -7.88 13.18 -9.56
C GLU A 45 -7.38 13.56 -8.17
N ARG A 46 -8.20 14.28 -7.40
CA ARG A 46 -7.86 14.70 -6.04
C ARG A 46 -7.80 13.51 -5.07
N LEU A 47 -8.71 12.54 -5.18
CA LEU A 47 -8.68 11.29 -4.38
C LEU A 47 -7.43 10.47 -4.66
N GLU A 48 -7.08 10.30 -5.93
CA GLU A 48 -5.89 9.54 -6.33
C GLU A 48 -4.60 10.23 -5.88
N SER A 49 -4.54 11.54 -6.03
CA SER A 49 -3.40 12.35 -5.57
C SER A 49 -3.25 12.25 -4.06
N LEU A 50 -4.34 12.33 -3.30
CA LEU A 50 -4.35 12.21 -1.85
C LEU A 50 -3.87 10.81 -1.42
N TYR A 51 -4.39 9.74 -2.02
CA TYR A 51 -3.93 8.37 -1.73
C TYR A 51 -2.44 8.21 -2.05
N LYS A 52 -1.98 8.73 -3.20
CA LYS A 52 -0.56 8.67 -3.61
C LYS A 52 0.33 9.43 -2.63
N GLU A 53 -0.08 10.61 -2.18
CA GLU A 53 0.66 11.42 -1.23
C GLU A 53 0.75 10.74 0.14
N LYS A 54 -0.36 10.21 0.67
CA LYS A 54 -0.37 9.44 1.92
C LYS A 54 0.46 8.17 1.83
N SER A 55 0.40 7.47 0.69
CA SER A 55 1.21 6.27 0.46
C SER A 55 2.71 6.57 0.41
N ARG A 56 3.11 7.75 -0.06
CA ARG A 56 4.50 8.23 -0.05
C ARG A 56 4.98 8.67 1.33
N LEU A 57 4.09 9.26 2.13
CA LEU A 57 4.41 9.77 3.47
C LEU A 57 4.64 8.68 4.51
N ILE A 58 4.21 7.45 4.27
CA ILE A 58 4.69 6.30 5.04
C ILE A 58 5.99 5.85 4.38
N PRO A 59 7.17 6.23 4.91
CA PRO A 59 8.42 5.68 4.40
C PRO A 59 8.31 4.17 4.59
N ASN A 60 8.32 3.51 3.45
CA ASN A 60 8.37 2.08 3.28
C ASN A 60 9.28 1.42 4.32
N LYS A 61 8.70 0.94 5.43
CA LYS A 61 9.32 -0.11 6.23
C LYS A 61 8.81 -1.49 5.82
N ASN A 62 7.70 -1.61 5.08
CA ASN A 62 7.09 -2.91 4.72
C ASN A 62 6.36 -2.98 3.36
N LEU A 63 6.49 -2.01 2.46
CA LEU A 63 6.13 -2.14 1.05
C LEU A 63 7.35 -2.59 0.25
N SER A 64 7.94 -3.74 0.61
CA SER A 64 8.69 -4.48 -0.40
C SER A 64 7.74 -4.70 -1.59
N PRO A 65 8.15 -4.44 -2.84
CA PRO A 65 7.37 -4.89 -3.98
C PRO A 65 7.09 -6.37 -3.75
N LEU A 66 5.84 -6.78 -4.04
CA LEU A 66 5.45 -8.16 -4.29
C LEU A 66 6.68 -9.08 -4.30
N LYS A 67 6.93 -9.73 -3.15
CA LYS A 67 7.90 -10.82 -3.06
C LYS A 67 7.30 -11.92 -3.91
N GLU A 68 7.55 -11.83 -5.21
CA GLU A 68 7.52 -12.99 -6.08
C GLU A 68 8.36 -14.05 -5.38
N ASN A 69 7.74 -15.20 -5.19
CA ASN A 69 8.18 -16.31 -4.38
C ASN A 69 9.70 -16.43 -4.32
N SER A 70 10.24 -16.37 -3.12
CA SER A 70 11.58 -16.89 -2.87
C SER A 70 11.54 -18.40 -3.08
N PRO A 71 12.30 -19.02 -4.01
CA PRO A 71 12.88 -20.29 -3.66
C PRO A 71 14.05 -19.96 -2.74
N LYS A 72 13.91 -20.28 -1.45
CA LYS A 72 15.05 -20.51 -0.56
C LYS A 72 15.98 -21.51 -1.26
N ARG A 73 16.96 -21.05 -2.02
CA ARG A 73 18.14 -21.86 -2.30
C ARG A 73 19.10 -21.63 -1.15
N ALA A 74 19.03 -22.60 -0.24
CA ALA A 74 19.90 -22.73 0.91
C ALA A 74 21.35 -22.45 0.51
N ASN A 75 22.00 -21.54 1.23
CA ASN A 75 23.46 -21.53 1.31
C ASN A 75 23.87 -22.95 1.72
N PRO A 76 24.66 -23.71 0.93
CA PRO A 76 25.30 -24.89 1.45
C PRO A 76 26.35 -24.39 2.44
N ARG A 77 25.99 -24.37 3.73
CA ARG A 77 26.96 -24.38 4.82
C ARG A 77 27.80 -25.64 4.61
N ARG A 78 28.97 -25.49 3.99
CA ARG A 78 29.97 -26.57 3.99
C ARG A 78 30.34 -26.83 5.45
N PRO A 79 30.32 -28.08 5.91
CA PRO A 79 30.58 -28.41 7.31
C PRO A 79 32.02 -28.01 7.69
N PRO A 80 32.27 -27.66 8.95
CA PRO A 80 33.61 -27.38 9.43
C PRO A 80 34.34 -28.73 9.51
N TRP A 81 35.19 -29.02 8.52
CA TRP A 81 36.15 -30.11 8.69
C TRP A 81 37.21 -29.63 9.68
N LYS A 82 36.97 -29.96 10.95
CA LYS A 82 38.01 -30.01 11.97
C LYS A 82 38.36 -31.47 12.19
N SER A 83 39.49 -31.89 11.61
CA SER A 83 40.34 -32.87 12.26
C SER A 83 41.78 -32.61 11.80
N ARG A 84 42.53 -31.91 12.65
CA ARG A 84 43.95 -32.19 12.80
C ARG A 84 44.03 -33.44 13.67
N PHE A 85 44.74 -34.47 13.25
CA PHE A 85 45.59 -35.26 14.13
C PHE A 85 46.76 -35.81 13.32
N ASP A 86 47.96 -35.39 13.74
CA ASP A 86 49.24 -36.03 13.51
C ASP A 86 49.21 -37.53 13.88
N LEU A 87 49.86 -38.38 13.07
CA LEU A 87 50.88 -39.35 13.51
C LEU A 87 51.74 -39.77 12.33
#